data_AF-A0A3C0I4K8-F1
#
_entry.id   AF-A0A3C0I4K8-F1
#
_cell.length_a   1.000
_cell.length_b   1.000
_cell.length_c   1.000
_cell.angle_alpha   90.00
_cell.angle_beta   90.00
_cell.angle_gamma   90.00
#
_symmetry.space_group_name_H-M   'P 1'
#
loop_
_entity.id
_entity.type
_entity.pdbx_description
1 polymer ?
#
loop_
_entity_poly.entity_id
_entity_poly.type
_entity_poly.pdbx_seq_one_letter_code
_entity_poly.pdbx_strand_id
1 'polypeptide(L)'
;MATMISREITSHLPTITTKTIIEALQHLSPKYLSDALQFIQFLEYKSISTPDGAFEREDSLENKASIPAPRQVKVAGRLDAMTVSDRTFALITAEKQCLIKGIAKSVDQKTLSTLLGEDVLVSGRAHFTTSGEVLTIDAEEIIVAKAHDLKVWGQLPTPFDRPFNLNDFKVPQTPDNGMSAIYGTWPGDETDEEILKALEELS
;
A
#
# COMPACT_ATOMS: atom_id res chain seq x y z
N MET A 1 15.04 -55.51 -13.48
CA MET A 1 13.92 -55.53 -12.51
C MET A 1 14.33 -54.72 -11.29
N ALA A 2 13.83 -53.49 -11.17
CA ALA A 2 13.82 -52.71 -9.94
C ALA A 2 12.71 -51.66 -10.08
N THR A 3 11.60 -51.90 -9.40
CA THR A 3 10.40 -51.06 -9.44
C THR A 3 10.61 -49.88 -8.49
N MET A 4 10.72 -48.66 -9.01
CA MET A 4 10.69 -47.45 -8.19
C MET A 4 9.24 -47.04 -7.92
N ILE A 5 8.87 -47.01 -6.64
CA ILE A 5 7.56 -46.56 -6.16
C ILE A 5 7.66 -45.06 -5.91
N SER A 6 7.05 -44.26 -6.76
CA SER A 6 6.75 -42.84 -6.49
C SER A 6 5.84 -42.75 -5.28
N ARG A 7 6.26 -42.01 -4.24
CA ARG A 7 5.38 -41.58 -3.16
C ARG A 7 4.87 -40.18 -3.48
N GLU A 8 3.60 -40.09 -3.84
CA GLU A 8 2.86 -38.84 -3.86
C GLU A 8 2.79 -38.29 -2.43
N ILE A 9 3.27 -37.06 -2.23
CA ILE A 9 3.13 -36.33 -0.97
C ILE A 9 1.86 -35.48 -1.11
N THR A 10 0.73 -36.04 -0.69
CA THR A 10 -0.54 -35.32 -0.58
C THR A 10 -0.43 -34.35 0.59
N SER A 11 -0.34 -33.05 0.32
CA SER A 11 -0.37 -32.00 1.34
C SER A 11 -1.80 -31.86 1.89
N HIS A 12 -2.15 -32.64 2.90
CA HIS A 12 -3.33 -32.38 3.72
C HIS A 12 -3.04 -31.18 4.64
N LEU A 13 -3.38 -29.98 4.19
CA LEU A 13 -3.54 -28.84 5.10
C LEU A 13 -4.84 -29.05 5.91
N PRO A 14 -4.82 -28.94 7.24
CA PRO A 14 -6.04 -29.09 8.03
C PRO A 14 -6.98 -27.90 7.76
N THR A 15 -8.25 -28.21 7.45
CA THR A 15 -9.34 -27.23 7.42
C THR A 15 -9.61 -26.78 8.85
N ILE A 16 -8.95 -25.71 9.29
CA ILE A 16 -9.16 -25.14 10.63
C ILE A 16 -10.48 -24.38 10.61
N THR A 17 -11.46 -24.87 11.37
CA THR A 17 -12.78 -24.25 11.51
C THR A 17 -12.66 -22.95 12.33
N THR A 18 -13.43 -21.92 11.96
CA THR A 18 -13.50 -20.62 12.67
C THR A 18 -13.70 -20.73 14.18
N LYS A 19 -14.44 -21.76 14.62
CA LYS A 19 -14.68 -22.06 16.05
C LYS A 19 -13.38 -22.36 16.82
N THR A 20 -12.45 -23.11 16.23
CA THR A 20 -11.17 -23.50 16.86
C THR A 20 -10.23 -22.31 17.02
N ILE A 21 -10.29 -21.36 16.09
CA ILE A 21 -9.49 -20.12 16.13
C ILE A 21 -9.99 -19.22 17.26
N ILE A 22 -11.31 -19.05 17.40
CA ILE A 22 -11.91 -18.24 18.47
C ILE A 22 -11.58 -18.80 19.85
N GLU A 23 -11.62 -20.13 20.01
CA GLU A 23 -11.29 -20.81 21.27
C GLU A 23 -9.81 -20.65 21.64
N ALA A 24 -8.90 -20.69 20.65
CA ALA A 24 -7.48 -20.43 20.87
C ALA A 24 -7.21 -18.95 21.25
N LEU A 25 -7.94 -18.00 20.66
CA LEU A 25 -7.82 -16.57 20.97
C LEU A 25 -8.25 -16.22 22.40
N GLN A 26 -9.16 -16.98 23.00
CA GLN A 26 -9.62 -16.75 24.38
C GLN A 26 -8.54 -17.02 25.45
N HIS A 27 -7.51 -17.81 25.12
CA HIS A 27 -6.41 -18.14 26.03
C HIS A 27 -5.15 -17.30 25.80
N LEU A 28 -5.15 -16.41 24.80
CA LEU A 28 -4.03 -15.52 24.50
C LEU A 28 -4.05 -14.30 25.42
N SER A 29 -2.89 -13.96 25.98
CA SER A 29 -2.71 -12.72 26.74
C SER A 29 -3.05 -11.51 25.86
N PRO A 30 -3.70 -10.45 26.41
CA PRO A 30 -4.08 -9.25 25.67
C PRO A 30 -2.91 -8.55 24.97
N LYS A 31 -1.68 -8.78 25.41
CA LYS A 31 -0.47 -8.27 24.74
C LYS A 31 -0.28 -8.84 23.32
N TYR A 32 -0.77 -10.03 23.04
CA TYR A 32 -0.59 -10.72 21.74
C TYR A 32 -1.86 -10.77 20.90
N LEU A 33 -2.96 -10.22 21.41
CA LEU A 33 -4.26 -10.23 20.73
C LEU A 33 -4.22 -9.42 19.43
N SER A 34 -3.54 -8.27 19.41
CA SER A 34 -3.38 -7.46 18.19
C SER A 34 -2.58 -8.20 17.11
N ASP A 35 -1.46 -8.82 17.48
CA ASP A 35 -0.61 -9.57 16.55
C ASP A 35 -1.34 -10.81 15.99
N ALA A 36 -2.11 -11.51 16.84
CA ALA A 36 -2.90 -12.66 16.44
C ALA A 36 -4.07 -12.27 15.51
N LEU A 37 -4.75 -11.16 15.77
CA LEU A 37 -5.81 -10.63 14.91
C LEU A 37 -5.27 -10.17 13.55
N GLN A 38 -4.12 -9.51 13.53
CA GLN A 38 -3.42 -9.16 12.28
C GLN A 38 -3.04 -10.42 11.49
N PHE A 39 -2.59 -11.47 12.18
CA PHE A 39 -2.24 -12.74 11.52
C PHE A 39 -3.47 -13.45 10.93
N ILE A 40 -4.61 -13.45 11.63
CA ILE A 40 -5.85 -14.06 11.13
C ILE A 40 -6.41 -13.29 9.93
N GLN A 41 -6.47 -11.96 10.00
CA GLN A 41 -6.90 -11.13 8.86
C GLN A 41 -5.97 -11.29 7.65
N PHE A 42 -4.66 -11.47 7.89
CA PHE A 42 -3.71 -11.78 6.84
C PHE A 42 -3.97 -13.16 6.19
N LEU A 43 -4.26 -14.19 6.99
CA LEU A 43 -4.59 -15.53 6.47
C LEU A 43 -5.89 -15.53 5.66
N GLU A 44 -6.89 -14.77 6.11
CA GLU A 44 -8.17 -14.60 5.41
C GLU A 44 -7.98 -13.82 4.08
N TYR A 45 -7.11 -12.82 4.05
CA TYR A 45 -6.73 -12.17 2.79
C TYR A 45 -5.99 -13.13 1.83
N LYS A 46 -5.10 -13.97 2.36
CA LYS A 46 -4.34 -14.94 1.56
C LYS A 46 -5.26 -15.97 0.91
N SER A 47 -6.29 -16.47 1.60
CA SER A 47 -7.27 -17.41 1.03
C SER A 47 -8.11 -16.78 -0.08
N ILE A 48 -8.44 -15.49 0.01
CA ILE A 48 -9.21 -14.76 -1.02
C ILE A 48 -8.40 -14.51 -2.30
N SER A 49 -7.06 -14.45 -2.22
CA SER A 49 -6.21 -14.05 -3.35
C SER A 49 -5.56 -15.19 -4.15
N THR A 50 -5.97 -16.43 -3.92
CA THR A 50 -5.59 -17.58 -4.76
C THR A 50 -6.49 -17.61 -6.01
N PRO A 51 -5.95 -17.50 -7.24
CA PRO A 51 -6.75 -17.72 -8.44
C PRO A 51 -6.82 -19.22 -8.66
N ASP A 52 -7.81 -19.87 -8.06
CA ASP A 52 -8.25 -21.16 -8.57
C ASP A 52 -9.77 -21.20 -8.61
N GLY A 53 -10.27 -21.64 -9.76
CA GLY A 53 -11.64 -21.45 -10.18
C GLY A 53 -12.67 -22.12 -9.25
N ALA A 54 -13.88 -21.57 -9.32
CA ALA A 54 -15.13 -22.09 -8.76
C ALA A 54 -15.36 -21.85 -7.26
N PHE A 55 -15.79 -20.64 -6.91
CA PHE A 55 -16.82 -20.48 -5.89
C PHE A 55 -17.84 -19.44 -6.35
N GLU A 56 -18.96 -19.94 -6.86
CA GLU A 56 -20.20 -19.18 -6.99
C GLU A 56 -20.71 -18.83 -5.58
N ARG A 57 -21.05 -17.55 -5.40
CA ARG A 57 -22.01 -16.98 -4.44
C ARG A 57 -21.89 -17.39 -2.96
N GLU A 58 -21.71 -16.38 -2.11
CA GLU A 58 -22.68 -16.11 -1.04
C GLU A 58 -22.46 -14.68 -0.51
N ASP A 59 -23.31 -13.77 -1.01
CA ASP A 59 -23.65 -12.51 -0.35
C ASP A 59 -24.22 -12.85 1.03
N SER A 60 -23.36 -12.86 2.05
CA SER A 60 -23.77 -13.20 3.42
C SER A 60 -23.05 -12.33 4.44
N LEU A 61 -23.84 -11.39 4.98
CA LEU A 61 -23.84 -10.94 6.38
C LEU A 61 -23.04 -9.68 6.72
N GLU A 62 -23.71 -8.54 6.56
CA GLU A 62 -24.16 -7.70 7.68
C GLU A 62 -23.34 -7.78 8.98
N ASN A 63 -22.18 -7.14 8.98
CA ASN A 63 -21.78 -6.14 9.99
C ASN A 63 -20.51 -5.44 9.46
N LYS A 64 -20.66 -4.58 8.44
CA LYS A 64 -19.53 -3.82 7.90
C LYS A 64 -19.10 -2.77 8.92
N ALA A 65 -18.27 -3.17 9.88
CA ALA A 65 -17.18 -2.32 10.31
C ALA A 65 -16.56 -1.80 9.00
N SER A 66 -16.64 -0.48 8.78
CA SER A 66 -16.31 0.13 7.51
C SER A 66 -14.81 0.00 7.25
N ILE A 67 -14.37 -1.16 6.74
CA ILE A 67 -13.00 -1.40 6.34
C ILE A 67 -12.69 -0.37 5.25
N PRO A 68 -11.66 0.49 5.44
CA PRO A 68 -11.29 1.46 4.43
C PRO A 68 -10.91 0.76 3.13
N ALA A 69 -11.31 1.36 2.00
CA ALA A 69 -10.99 0.81 0.69
C ALA A 69 -9.47 0.73 0.49
N PRO A 70 -8.95 -0.34 -0.15
CA PRO A 70 -7.54 -0.45 -0.50
C PRO A 70 -7.10 0.71 -1.39
N ARG A 71 -5.86 1.19 -1.21
CA ARG A 71 -5.36 2.35 -1.97
C ARG A 71 -3.92 2.20 -2.43
N GLN A 72 -3.58 2.89 -3.52
CA GLN A 72 -2.21 3.03 -3.98
C GLN A 72 -1.40 3.87 -2.97
N VAL A 73 -0.26 3.35 -2.56
CA VAL A 73 0.65 3.96 -1.59
C VAL A 73 2.10 3.81 -2.04
N LYS A 74 2.94 4.71 -1.52
CA LYS A 74 4.38 4.59 -1.52
C LYS A 74 4.87 4.67 -0.09
N VAL A 75 5.74 3.73 0.30
CA VAL A 75 6.30 3.67 1.66
C VAL A 75 7.79 3.41 1.55
N ALA A 76 8.58 4.25 2.21
CA ALA A 76 10.02 4.10 2.32
C ALA A 76 10.40 3.55 3.69
N GLY A 77 11.32 2.59 3.71
CA GLY A 77 11.77 1.95 4.93
C GLY A 77 12.87 0.95 4.67
N ARG A 78 13.35 0.32 5.73
CA ARG A 78 14.39 -0.71 5.66
C ARG A 78 13.75 -2.08 5.50
N LEU A 79 14.21 -2.85 4.51
CA LEU A 79 13.73 -4.22 4.31
C LEU A 79 14.38 -5.14 5.35
N ASP A 80 13.61 -5.64 6.31
CA ASP A 80 14.14 -6.40 7.45
C ASP A 80 14.17 -7.91 7.19
N ALA A 81 13.05 -8.45 6.73
CA ALA A 81 12.90 -9.88 6.48
C ALA A 81 12.20 -10.14 5.15
N MET A 82 12.51 -11.27 4.55
CA MET A 82 11.81 -11.77 3.37
C MET A 82 11.66 -13.28 3.45
N THR A 83 10.47 -13.76 3.07
CA THR A 83 10.18 -15.17 2.89
C THR A 83 9.93 -15.44 1.41
N VAL A 84 10.85 -16.19 0.79
CA VAL A 84 10.83 -16.45 -0.65
C VAL A 84 9.65 -17.34 -1.07
N SER A 85 9.25 -18.28 -0.21
CA SER A 85 8.23 -19.29 -0.52
C SER A 85 6.82 -18.70 -0.69
N ASP A 86 6.47 -17.70 0.11
CA ASP A 86 5.16 -17.02 0.05
C ASP A 86 5.24 -15.58 -0.46
N ARG A 87 6.43 -15.16 -0.92
CA ARG A 87 6.73 -13.81 -1.42
C ARG A 87 6.38 -12.70 -0.41
N THR A 88 6.46 -13.00 0.88
CA THR A 88 6.22 -12.00 1.92
C THR A 88 7.50 -11.27 2.29
N PHE A 89 7.35 -10.01 2.69
CA PHE A 89 8.44 -9.22 3.23
C PHE A 89 7.97 -8.43 4.46
N ALA A 90 8.93 -8.06 5.29
CA ALA A 90 8.73 -7.16 6.42
C ALA A 90 9.55 -5.89 6.19
N LEU A 91 8.88 -4.75 6.24
CA LEU A 91 9.46 -3.42 6.05
C LEU A 91 9.40 -2.67 7.37
N ILE A 92 10.53 -2.14 7.82
CA ILE A 92 10.60 -1.23 8.96
C ILE A 92 10.53 0.20 8.42
N THR A 93 9.46 0.91 8.76
CA THR A 93 9.23 2.28 8.27
C THR A 93 10.31 3.23 8.80
N ALA A 94 10.84 4.13 7.97
CA ALA A 94 11.98 4.97 8.34
C ALA A 94 11.69 5.91 9.54
N GLU A 95 10.48 6.48 9.64
CA GLU A 95 10.17 7.47 10.67
C GLU A 95 9.79 6.84 12.02
N LYS A 96 8.72 6.04 12.05
CA LYS A 96 8.18 5.47 13.29
C LYS A 96 8.78 4.13 13.69
N GLN A 97 9.68 3.58 12.87
CA GLN A 97 10.28 2.25 13.08
C GLN A 97 9.21 1.15 13.27
N CYS A 98 8.05 1.31 12.61
CA CYS A 98 6.96 0.33 12.65
C CYS A 98 7.23 -0.76 11.62
N LEU A 99 7.05 -2.02 12.04
CA LEU A 99 7.14 -3.20 11.20
C LEU A 99 5.82 -3.39 10.42
N ILE A 100 5.90 -3.34 9.10
CA ILE A 100 4.78 -3.58 8.19
C ILE A 100 5.07 -4.85 7.40
N LYS A 101 4.07 -5.72 7.29
CA LYS A 101 4.16 -6.90 6.42
C LYS A 101 3.60 -6.58 5.05
N GLY A 102 4.22 -7.11 4.01
CA GLY A 102 3.75 -6.96 2.64
C GLY A 102 3.97 -8.21 1.81
N ILE A 103 3.35 -8.23 0.63
CA ILE A 103 3.43 -9.33 -0.32
C ILE A 103 3.96 -8.76 -1.64
N ALA A 104 5.09 -9.29 -2.11
CA ALA A 104 5.72 -8.90 -3.37
C ALA A 104 5.26 -9.83 -4.50
N LYS A 105 3.99 -9.71 -4.91
CA LYS A 105 3.42 -10.59 -5.95
C LYS A 105 4.10 -10.39 -7.31
N SER A 106 4.40 -9.15 -7.67
CA SER A 106 4.88 -8.75 -9.01
C SER A 106 6.39 -8.58 -9.12
N VAL A 107 7.13 -8.65 -8.01
CA VAL A 107 8.58 -8.38 -7.97
C VAL A 107 9.37 -9.68 -8.12
N ASP A 108 10.45 -9.65 -8.91
CA ASP A 108 11.32 -10.81 -9.10
C ASP A 108 12.07 -11.18 -7.81
N GLN A 109 12.20 -12.49 -7.55
CA GLN A 109 12.81 -13.03 -6.33
C GLN A 109 14.29 -12.66 -6.20
N LYS A 110 15.01 -12.60 -7.32
CA LYS A 110 16.44 -12.27 -7.33
C LYS A 110 16.68 -10.82 -6.92
N THR A 111 15.81 -9.92 -7.40
CA THR A 111 15.83 -8.50 -7.03
C THR A 111 15.54 -8.33 -5.55
N LEU A 112 14.49 -8.97 -5.03
CA LEU A 112 14.14 -8.88 -3.61
C LEU A 112 15.26 -9.36 -2.67
N SER A 113 15.93 -10.46 -3.04
CA SER A 113 17.06 -11.00 -2.25
C SER A 113 18.22 -10.04 -2.14
N THR A 114 18.44 -9.22 -3.17
CA THR A 114 19.51 -8.22 -3.22
C THR A 114 19.19 -6.99 -2.37
N LEU A 115 17.91 -6.73 -2.12
CA LEU A 115 17.42 -5.55 -1.40
C LEU A 115 17.26 -5.79 0.11
N LEU A 116 17.56 -7.01 0.59
CA LEU A 116 17.42 -7.35 2.00
C LEU A 116 18.44 -6.56 2.85
N GLY A 117 17.96 -5.88 3.89
CA GLY A 117 18.77 -5.05 4.78
C GLY A 117 18.99 -3.62 4.29
N GLU A 118 18.60 -3.31 3.05
CA GLU A 118 18.73 -2.00 2.41
C GLU A 118 17.51 -1.11 2.69
N ASP A 119 17.70 0.20 2.52
CA ASP A 119 16.62 1.16 2.49
C ASP A 119 15.92 1.10 1.11
N VAL A 120 14.63 0.81 1.12
CA VAL A 120 13.82 0.58 -0.07
C VAL A 120 12.57 1.45 -0.10
N LEU A 121 12.15 1.79 -1.30
CA LEU A 121 10.86 2.41 -1.59
C LEU A 121 9.94 1.34 -2.19
N VAL A 122 8.86 1.06 -1.47
CA VAL A 122 7.82 0.12 -1.87
C VAL A 122 6.66 0.89 -2.47
N SER A 123 6.28 0.59 -3.71
CA SER A 123 5.08 1.11 -4.37
C SER A 123 4.07 -0.02 -4.55
N GLY A 124 2.81 0.24 -4.23
CA GLY A 124 1.76 -0.76 -4.40
C GLY A 124 0.48 -0.42 -3.65
N ARG A 125 -0.32 -1.43 -3.32
CA ARG A 125 -1.63 -1.22 -2.67
C ARG A 125 -1.59 -1.57 -1.19
N ALA A 126 -1.93 -0.59 -0.35
CA ALA A 126 -2.15 -0.82 1.07
C ALA A 126 -3.60 -1.24 1.33
N HIS A 127 -3.74 -2.26 2.16
CA HIS A 127 -4.99 -2.69 2.76
C HIS A 127 -4.99 -2.29 4.23
N PHE A 128 -6.15 -1.90 4.74
CA PHE A 128 -6.30 -1.34 6.07
C PHE A 128 -7.15 -2.24 6.96
N THR A 129 -6.90 -2.17 8.26
CA THR A 129 -7.78 -2.75 9.29
C THR A 129 -9.05 -1.91 9.42
N THR A 130 -10.05 -2.44 10.14
CA THR A 130 -11.25 -1.69 10.54
C THR A 130 -10.93 -0.47 11.39
N SER A 131 -9.81 -0.48 12.11
CA SER A 131 -9.28 0.65 12.88
C SER A 131 -8.52 1.67 12.02
N GLY A 132 -8.29 1.37 10.74
CA GLY A 132 -7.57 2.23 9.82
C GLY A 132 -6.05 2.12 9.87
N GLU A 133 -5.51 1.07 10.48
CA GLU A 133 -4.07 0.81 10.44
C GLU A 133 -3.68 0.02 9.18
N VAL A 134 -2.45 0.13 8.71
CA VAL A 134 -1.96 -0.65 7.56
C VAL A 134 -1.85 -2.12 7.97
N LEU A 135 -2.65 -2.98 7.35
CA LEU A 135 -2.63 -4.42 7.58
C LEU A 135 -1.55 -5.09 6.71
N THR A 136 -1.58 -4.80 5.41
CA THR A 136 -0.66 -5.39 4.44
C THR A 136 -0.48 -4.49 3.23
N ILE A 137 0.68 -4.58 2.60
CA ILE A 137 0.98 -3.89 1.34
C ILE A 137 1.24 -4.92 0.25
N ASP A 138 0.41 -4.92 -0.79
CA ASP A 138 0.71 -5.63 -2.03
C ASP A 138 1.70 -4.79 -2.84
N ALA A 139 2.98 -5.17 -2.80
CA ALA A 139 4.03 -4.47 -3.52
C ALA A 139 3.97 -4.82 -5.01
N GLU A 140 3.78 -3.78 -5.82
CA GLU A 140 3.86 -3.83 -7.27
C GLU A 140 5.31 -3.62 -7.72
N GLU A 141 6.04 -2.73 -7.02
CA GLU A 141 7.43 -2.40 -7.31
C GLU A 141 8.22 -2.12 -6.02
N ILE A 142 9.48 -2.56 -5.97
CA ILE A 142 10.40 -2.29 -4.86
C ILE A 142 11.75 -1.86 -5.46
N ILE A 143 12.20 -0.67 -5.07
CA ILE A 143 13.46 -0.08 -5.52
C ILE A 143 14.29 0.40 -4.34
N VAL A 144 15.60 0.60 -4.53
CA VAL A 144 16.46 1.23 -3.51
C VAL A 144 16.01 2.68 -3.29
N ALA A 145 15.76 3.05 -2.03
CA ALA A 145 15.36 4.40 -1.66
C ALA A 145 16.56 5.35 -1.63
N LYS A 146 16.35 6.59 -2.07
CA LYS A 146 17.30 7.69 -1.84
C LYS A 146 16.99 8.38 -0.52
N ALA A 147 17.94 9.15 0.00
CA ALA A 147 17.76 9.92 1.23
C ALA A 147 16.53 10.87 1.21
N HIS A 148 16.18 11.39 0.02
CA HIS A 148 14.97 12.20 -0.16
C HIS A 148 13.69 11.37 -0.01
N ASP A 149 13.68 10.15 -0.55
CA ASP A 149 12.51 9.27 -0.51
C ASP A 149 12.19 8.83 0.92
N LEU A 150 13.21 8.58 1.75
CA LEU A 150 13.03 8.26 3.17
C LEU A 150 12.37 9.41 3.94
N LYS A 151 12.65 10.67 3.58
CA LYS A 151 12.01 11.85 4.21
C LYS A 151 10.56 12.03 3.78
N VAL A 152 10.25 11.81 2.50
CA VAL A 152 8.91 12.05 1.94
C VAL A 152 7.96 10.89 2.22
N TRP A 153 8.45 9.66 2.09
CA TRP A 153 7.65 8.43 2.14
C TRP A 153 7.94 7.57 3.38
N GLY A 154 8.75 8.05 4.31
CA GLY A 154 9.02 7.36 5.59
C GLY A 154 7.85 7.35 6.56
N GLN A 155 6.73 7.97 6.20
CA GLN A 155 5.49 7.99 6.97
C GLN A 155 4.56 6.86 6.56
N LEU A 156 3.91 6.26 7.58
CA LEU A 156 2.88 5.26 7.39
C LEU A 156 1.66 5.87 6.68
N PRO A 157 1.16 5.26 5.60
CA PRO A 157 -0.05 5.73 4.94
C PRO A 157 -1.25 5.54 5.86
N THR A 158 -2.06 6.59 6.05
CA THR A 158 -3.35 6.54 6.76
C THR A 158 -4.51 6.43 5.77
N PRO A 159 -5.57 5.65 6.05
CA PRO A 159 -6.74 5.59 5.18
C PRO A 159 -7.37 6.97 5.01
N PHE A 160 -8.12 7.16 3.92
CA PHE A 160 -8.93 8.35 3.80
C PHE A 160 -10.16 8.22 4.70
N ASP A 161 -10.39 9.22 5.57
CA ASP A 161 -11.55 9.26 6.46
C ASP A 161 -12.88 9.33 5.70
N ARG A 162 -12.84 9.74 4.43
CA ARG A 162 -13.99 9.79 3.52
C ARG A 162 -13.57 9.52 2.08
N PRO A 163 -14.47 9.01 1.22
CA PRO A 163 -14.20 8.89 -0.20
C PRO A 163 -13.80 10.25 -0.80
N PHE A 164 -12.81 10.20 -1.71
CA PHE A 164 -12.31 11.37 -2.43
C PHE A 164 -13.47 12.13 -3.09
N ASN A 165 -13.63 13.42 -2.75
CA ASN A 165 -14.67 14.26 -3.30
C ASN A 165 -14.05 15.41 -4.09
N LEU A 166 -14.26 15.43 -5.41
CA LEU A 166 -13.78 16.52 -6.28
C LEU A 166 -14.30 17.90 -5.85
N ASN A 167 -15.44 17.96 -5.14
CA ASN A 167 -15.96 19.21 -4.62
C ASN A 167 -15.08 19.83 -3.52
N ASP A 168 -14.21 19.05 -2.87
CA ASP A 168 -13.28 19.58 -1.85
C ASP A 168 -12.25 20.54 -2.46
N PHE A 169 -11.99 20.42 -3.77
CA PHE A 169 -11.05 21.28 -4.50
C PHE A 169 -11.74 22.40 -5.27
N LYS A 170 -13.08 22.48 -5.21
CA LYS A 170 -13.84 23.57 -5.83
C LYS A 170 -13.71 24.81 -4.96
N VAL A 171 -12.68 25.60 -5.22
CA VAL A 171 -12.57 26.95 -4.66
C VAL A 171 -13.45 27.89 -5.49
N PRO A 172 -14.42 28.59 -4.88
CA PRO A 172 -15.23 29.56 -5.60
C PRO A 172 -14.33 30.63 -6.21
N GLN A 173 -14.46 30.85 -7.52
CA GLN A 173 -13.71 31.89 -8.23
C GLN A 173 -14.21 33.26 -7.77
N THR A 174 -13.36 34.04 -7.11
CA THR A 174 -13.64 35.44 -6.74
C THR A 174 -12.81 36.38 -7.63
N PRO A 175 -13.13 37.68 -7.70
CA PRO A 175 -12.29 38.64 -8.42
C PRO A 175 -10.83 38.61 -7.96
N ASP A 176 -10.60 38.32 -6.67
CA ASP A 176 -9.28 38.29 -6.05
C ASP A 176 -8.61 36.90 -6.05
N ASN A 177 -9.23 35.87 -6.65
CA ASN A 177 -8.67 34.51 -6.69
C ASN A 177 -8.80 33.84 -8.07
N GLY A 178 -8.03 32.78 -8.26
CA GLY A 178 -8.15 31.92 -9.43
C GLY A 178 -7.77 32.60 -10.75
N MET A 179 -8.39 32.16 -11.85
CA MET A 179 -8.05 32.64 -13.19
C MET A 179 -8.42 34.12 -13.38
N SER A 180 -9.48 34.59 -12.72
CA SER A 180 -9.95 35.99 -12.81
C SER A 180 -8.94 37.00 -12.29
N ALA A 181 -8.11 36.64 -11.30
CA ALA A 181 -7.07 37.51 -10.76
C ALA A 181 -5.82 37.62 -11.66
N ILE A 182 -5.62 36.65 -12.56
CA ILE A 182 -4.46 36.58 -13.46
C ILE A 182 -4.82 37.13 -14.85
N TYR A 183 -6.09 37.03 -15.24
CA TYR A 183 -6.55 37.43 -16.57
C TYR A 183 -6.51 38.95 -16.76
N GLY A 184 -5.61 39.43 -17.62
CA GLY A 184 -5.44 40.86 -17.93
C GLY A 184 -4.34 41.56 -17.13
N THR A 185 -3.71 40.87 -16.18
CA THR A 185 -2.52 41.38 -15.46
C THR A 185 -1.29 40.95 -16.23
N TRP A 186 -0.70 41.84 -17.04
CA TRP A 186 0.63 41.59 -17.59
C TRP A 186 1.62 41.56 -16.42
N PRO A 187 2.36 40.46 -16.18
CA PRO A 187 3.23 40.32 -15.02
C PRO A 187 4.58 41.05 -15.19
N GLY A 188 4.79 41.75 -16.31
CA GLY A 188 5.97 42.56 -16.55
C GLY A 188 5.71 44.03 -16.22
N ASP A 189 6.70 44.70 -15.63
CA ASP A 189 6.73 46.17 -15.49
C ASP A 189 7.17 46.86 -16.80
N GLU A 190 7.21 46.10 -17.91
CA GLU A 190 7.67 46.56 -19.21
C GLU A 190 6.70 47.62 -19.74
N THR A 191 7.26 48.77 -20.07
CA THR A 191 6.50 49.85 -20.69
C THR A 191 6.21 49.53 -22.16
N ASP A 192 5.14 50.09 -22.71
CA ASP A 192 4.79 49.92 -24.13
C ASP A 192 5.96 50.29 -25.07
N GLU A 193 6.81 51.22 -24.64
CA GLU A 193 8.01 51.67 -25.36
C GLU A 193 9.11 50.59 -25.42
N GLU A 194 9.32 49.85 -24.33
CA GLU A 194 10.30 48.75 -24.27
C GLU A 194 9.85 47.56 -25.12
N ILE A 195 8.55 47.28 -25.12
CA ILE A 195 7.94 46.21 -25.93
C ILE A 195 8.08 46.53 -27.42
N LEU A 196 7.81 47.78 -27.83
CA LEU A 196 7.97 48.21 -29.22
C LEU A 196 9.42 48.11 -29.70
N LYS A 197 10.37 48.51 -28.85
CA LYS A 197 11.80 48.40 -29.16
C LYS A 197 12.25 46.95 -29.33
N ALA A 198 11.82 46.05 -28.46
CA ALA A 198 12.13 44.62 -28.58
C ALA A 198 11.53 44.00 -29.86
N LEU A 199 10.37 44.48 -30.30
CA LEU A 199 9.74 44.03 -31.54
C LEU A 199 10.51 44.50 -32.78
N GLU A 200 11.02 45.74 -32.75
CA GLU A 200 11.81 46.32 -33.84
C GLU A 200 13.18 45.63 -34.00
N GLU A 201 13.79 45.16 -32.91
CA GLU A 201 15.05 44.38 -32.94
C GLU A 201 14.89 42.96 -33.51
N LEU A 202 13.66 42.41 -33.55
CA LEU A 202 13.35 41.07 -34.06
C LEU A 202 12.86 41.03 -35.51
N SER A 203 12.59 42.19 -36.13
CA SER A 203 12.16 42.33 -37.54
C SER A 203 13.32 42.56 -38.49
#